data_AF-A0A3M1SJ11-F1
#
_entry.id   AF-A0A3M1SJ11-F1
#
_cell.length_a   1.000
_cell.length_b   1.000
_cell.length_c   1.000
_cell.angle_alpha   90.00
_cell.angle_beta   90.00
_cell.angle_gamma   90.00
#
_symmetry.space_group_name_H-M   'P 1'
#
loop_
_entity.id
_entity.type
_entity.pdbx_description
1 polymer ?
#
loop_
_entity_poly.entity_id
_entity_poly.type
_entity_poly.pdbx_seq_one_letter_code
_entity_poly.pdbx_strand_id
1 'polypeptide(L)'
;MPLFAYRATTRDGVIQEGVINAPDEKTAIEKIKDTGVIPIRISKPGKKERKISFSLRKKPDMLLFTTELSALLSAGLPLDRSLNILSTITEQKSMRAVIEGILKSIREGSSFSEALGQHPEVFPRIYVNMVRAGESGGVLDLVLDKLVEFLETTRQLRENIISAMIYPIILILTGGISLIVLFTYVIPKFARIFEDLGQAIPLPTQMLISFSGFISSWGWLILLVMVLTVYLFRRYTRSPEGRRRWDGYKLKLLGDIIVRLETSRFCRTLGTLLKSGVPLLQALSNVREIITNTVFREAIDQLVTGAREGKGIATPIEKTGIFPPLALSMIRVGEETGQLDEMLLRVADTYEKSLRASVRRFISLLEPALILIMGLVIGFIVISILLAIFSINELPM
;
A
#
# COMPACT_ATOMS: atom_id res chain seq x y z
N MET A 1 13.30 33.48 -6.47
CA MET A 1 13.90 32.17 -6.12
C MET A 1 13.06 31.55 -5.01
N PRO A 2 12.82 30.24 -4.99
CA PRO A 2 12.04 29.62 -3.93
C PRO A 2 12.78 29.67 -2.58
N LEU A 3 12.03 30.02 -1.53
CA LEU A 3 12.45 30.03 -0.12
C LEU A 3 12.14 28.68 0.52
N PHE A 4 13.15 27.89 0.87
CA PHE A 4 12.97 26.61 1.55
C PHE A 4 13.08 26.79 3.07
N ALA A 5 12.05 26.41 3.82
CA ALA A 5 12.15 26.36 5.27
C ALA A 5 12.89 25.08 5.67
N TYR A 6 13.87 25.18 6.55
CA TYR A 6 14.65 24.04 7.00
C TYR A 6 14.69 23.96 8.53
N ARG A 7 14.83 22.73 9.01
CA ARG A 7 15.19 22.39 10.39
C ARG A 7 16.45 21.54 10.32
N ALA A 8 17.49 21.97 11.01
CA ALA A 8 18.80 21.33 11.05
C ALA A 8 19.27 21.18 12.49
N THR A 9 20.31 20.38 12.71
CA THR A 9 20.96 20.25 14.01
C THR A 9 22.47 20.39 13.89
N THR A 10 23.10 20.99 14.89
CA THR A 10 24.57 20.97 15.01
C THR A 10 25.05 19.59 15.47
N ARG A 11 26.36 19.32 15.37
CA ARG A 11 26.96 18.12 15.99
C ARG A 11 26.70 18.03 17.49
N ASP A 12 26.47 19.19 18.13
CA ASP A 12 26.13 19.28 19.55
C ASP A 12 24.66 18.97 19.87
N GLY A 13 23.83 18.77 18.84
CA GLY A 13 22.39 18.48 19.01
C GLY A 13 21.53 19.73 19.18
N VAL A 14 22.08 20.93 18.99
CA VAL A 14 21.32 22.18 19.03
C VAL A 14 20.50 22.28 17.74
N ILE A 15 19.19 22.38 17.88
CA ILE A 15 18.26 22.48 16.74
C ILE A 15 18.24 23.92 16.26
N GLN A 16 18.37 24.10 14.95
CA GLN A 16 18.28 25.38 14.27
C GLN A 16 17.17 25.32 13.21
N GLU A 17 16.31 26.34 13.21
CA GLU A 17 15.25 26.52 12.21
C GLU A 17 15.52 27.79 11.42
N GLY A 18 15.33 27.73 10.11
CA GLY A 18 15.63 28.86 9.24
C GLY A 18 14.99 28.72 7.87
N VAL A 19 15.28 29.69 7.00
CA VAL A 19 14.83 29.69 5.61
C VAL A 19 16.03 29.95 4.71
N ILE A 20 16.17 29.19 3.63
CA ILE A 20 17.27 29.31 2.69
C ILE A 20 16.77 29.49 1.25
N ASN A 21 17.46 30.34 0.50
CA ASN A 21 17.18 30.57 -0.92
C ASN A 21 17.98 29.58 -1.78
N ALA A 22 17.27 28.74 -2.52
CA ALA A 22 17.86 27.77 -3.44
C ALA A 22 16.98 27.58 -4.68
N PRO A 23 17.56 27.23 -5.84
CA PRO A 23 16.78 26.93 -7.06
C PRO A 23 15.97 25.63 -6.93
N ASP A 24 16.51 24.63 -6.20
CA ASP A 24 15.92 23.33 -5.99
C ASP A 24 16.29 22.76 -4.60
N GLU A 25 15.63 21.67 -4.22
CA GLU A 25 15.79 21.03 -2.91
C GLU A 25 17.18 20.42 -2.69
N LYS A 26 17.83 19.91 -3.74
CA LYS A 26 19.17 19.33 -3.66
C LYS A 26 20.21 20.42 -3.39
N THR A 27 20.10 21.53 -4.12
CA THR A 27 20.91 22.73 -3.89
C THR A 27 20.65 23.35 -2.51
N ALA A 28 19.41 23.26 -2.00
CA ALA A 28 19.09 23.69 -0.63
C ALA A 28 19.81 22.83 0.43
N ILE A 29 19.81 21.50 0.26
CA ILE A 29 20.53 20.56 1.14
C ILE A 29 22.03 20.87 1.16
N GLU A 30 22.64 21.05 -0.01
CA GLU A 30 24.08 21.33 -0.14
C GLU A 30 24.44 22.63 0.58
N LYS A 31 23.70 23.71 0.34
CA LYS A 31 23.93 24.99 1.04
C LYS A 31 23.75 24.91 2.56
N ILE A 32 22.81 24.09 3.06
CA ILE A 32 22.62 23.88 4.51
C ILE A 32 23.77 23.06 5.10
N LYS A 33 24.30 22.08 4.34
CA LYS A 33 25.48 21.33 4.76
C LYS A 33 26.73 22.22 4.83
N ASP A 34 26.89 23.15 3.90
CA ASP A 34 28.00 24.12 3.88
C ASP A 34 28.03 25.02 5.12
N THR A 35 26.89 25.26 5.77
CA THR A 35 26.84 26.01 7.05
C THR A 35 27.22 25.17 8.27
N GLY A 36 27.69 23.92 8.08
CA GLY A 36 28.19 23.05 9.14
C GLY A 36 27.11 22.39 9.99
N VAL A 37 25.85 22.47 9.58
CA VAL A 37 24.70 21.86 10.26
C VAL A 37 24.14 20.68 9.46
N ILE A 38 23.54 19.73 10.16
CA ILE A 38 22.96 18.51 9.59
C ILE A 38 21.48 18.79 9.30
N PRO A 39 21.05 18.85 8.02
CA PRO A 39 19.64 19.06 7.68
C PRO A 39 18.80 17.86 8.13
N ILE A 40 17.75 18.12 8.91
CA ILE A 40 16.79 17.10 9.36
C ILE A 40 15.54 17.14 8.48
N ARG A 41 15.03 18.34 8.20
CA ARG A 41 13.80 18.53 7.41
C ARG A 41 13.93 19.74 6.51
N ILE A 42 13.53 19.59 5.25
CA ILE A 42 13.46 20.69 4.28
C ILE A 42 12.04 20.72 3.70
N SER A 43 11.43 21.90 3.74
CA SER A 43 10.04 22.11 3.36
C SER A 43 9.99 23.05 2.16
N LYS A 44 9.29 22.65 1.09
CA LYS A 44 9.06 23.51 -0.07
C LYS A 44 8.16 24.71 0.30
N PRO A 45 8.45 25.91 -0.22
CA PRO A 45 7.57 27.06 -0.04
C PRO A 45 6.18 26.79 -0.62
N GLY A 46 5.12 27.08 0.14
CA GLY A 46 3.75 27.19 -0.39
C GLY A 46 2.84 25.96 -0.27
N LYS A 47 3.32 24.77 0.12
CA LYS A 47 2.42 23.65 0.44
C LYS A 47 1.97 23.67 1.90
N LYS A 48 1.15 24.66 2.27
CA LYS A 48 0.16 24.43 3.33
C LYS A 48 -0.91 23.51 2.73
N GLU A 49 -0.68 22.20 2.78
CA GLU A 49 -1.76 21.24 2.58
C GLU A 49 -2.86 21.57 3.59
N ARG A 50 -4.00 22.06 3.11
CA ARG A 50 -5.24 22.12 3.90
C ARG A 50 -5.61 20.69 4.27
N LYS A 51 -5.06 20.20 5.38
CA LYS A 51 -5.48 18.95 5.99
C LYS A 51 -6.81 19.22 6.68
N ILE A 52 -7.89 18.84 6.00
CA ILE A 52 -9.19 18.64 6.64
C ILE A 52 -8.96 17.60 7.73
N SER A 53 -8.81 18.07 8.97
CA SER A 53 -8.47 17.23 10.12
C SER A 53 -9.75 16.66 10.71
N PHE A 54 -10.26 15.58 10.13
CA PHE A 54 -11.07 14.65 10.91
C PHE A 54 -10.13 13.97 11.91
N SER A 55 -10.35 14.26 13.20
CA SER A 55 -9.60 13.72 14.33
C SER A 55 -9.84 12.21 14.48
N LEU A 56 -9.18 11.42 13.62
CA LEU A 56 -8.84 10.03 13.86
C LEU A 56 -7.34 10.02 14.18
N ARG A 57 -6.95 9.44 15.33
CA ARG A 57 -5.55 9.31 15.78
C ARG A 57 -4.64 9.03 14.58
N LYS A 58 -3.78 9.98 14.20
CA LYS A 58 -2.79 9.79 13.13
C LYS A 58 -1.82 8.70 13.59
N LYS A 59 -1.70 7.64 12.78
CA LYS A 59 -0.71 6.58 12.99
C LYS A 59 0.71 7.19 13.04
N PRO A 60 1.63 6.66 13.87
CA PRO A 60 3.01 7.10 13.89
C PRO A 60 3.63 7.08 12.48
N ASP A 61 4.27 8.19 12.07
CA ASP A 61 4.90 8.31 10.74
C ASP A 61 6.30 7.65 10.73
N MET A 62 6.31 6.34 10.47
CA MET A 62 7.54 5.53 10.39
C MET A 62 8.51 6.00 9.30
N LEU A 63 8.01 6.52 8.18
CA LEU A 63 8.88 7.00 7.09
C LEU A 63 9.68 8.21 7.58
N LEU A 64 9.00 9.20 8.16
CA LEU A 64 9.67 10.40 8.66
C LEU A 64 10.73 10.06 9.71
N PHE A 65 10.37 9.22 10.70
CA PHE A 65 11.32 8.74 11.71
C PHE A 65 12.57 8.08 11.08
N THR A 66 12.37 7.21 10.10
CA THR A 66 13.47 6.48 9.45
C THR A 66 14.35 7.43 8.64
N THR A 67 13.77 8.38 7.92
CA THR A 67 14.50 9.39 7.13
C THR A 67 15.36 10.28 8.02
N GLU A 68 14.78 10.80 9.10
CA GLU A 68 15.51 11.68 10.02
C GLU A 68 16.59 10.90 10.78
N LEU A 69 16.33 9.65 11.19
CA LEU A 69 17.34 8.80 11.82
C LEU A 69 18.48 8.47 10.86
N SER A 70 18.18 8.12 9.61
CA SER A 70 19.20 7.84 8.59
C SER A 70 20.11 9.05 8.39
N ALA A 71 19.53 10.25 8.26
CA ALA A 71 20.30 11.49 8.09
C ALA A 71 21.26 11.76 9.26
N LEU A 72 20.84 11.50 10.49
CA LEU A 72 21.67 11.69 11.69
C LEU A 72 22.79 10.64 11.78
N LEU A 73 22.49 9.37 11.50
CA LEU A 73 23.52 8.31 11.52
C LEU A 73 24.53 8.47 10.38
N SER A 74 24.08 8.80 9.17
CA SER A 74 24.97 9.08 8.03
C SER A 74 25.84 10.32 8.24
N ALA A 75 25.47 11.22 9.16
CA ALA A 75 26.29 12.34 9.62
C ALA A 75 27.29 11.95 10.74
N GLY A 76 27.32 10.69 11.14
CA GLY A 76 28.24 10.13 12.13
C GLY A 76 27.79 10.27 13.58
N LEU A 77 26.52 10.63 13.84
CA LEU A 77 26.04 10.71 15.22
C LEU A 77 25.77 9.31 15.79
N PRO A 78 26.15 9.03 17.05
CA PRO A 78 25.78 7.78 17.72
C PRO A 78 24.26 7.60 17.83
N LEU A 79 23.80 6.35 17.78
CA LEU A 79 22.37 6.00 17.79
C LEU A 79 21.60 6.60 18.98
N ASP A 80 22.13 6.50 20.20
CA ASP A 80 21.50 7.09 21.40
C ASP A 80 21.25 8.59 21.22
N ARG A 81 22.27 9.32 20.75
CA ARG A 81 22.20 10.77 20.53
C ARG A 81 21.18 11.12 19.46
N SER A 82 21.20 10.38 18.36
CA SER A 82 20.25 10.56 17.25
C SER A 82 18.81 10.36 17.74
N LEU A 83 18.52 9.28 18.47
CA LEU A 83 17.19 9.02 19.03
C LEU A 83 16.75 10.08 20.04
N ASN A 84 17.67 10.60 20.86
CA ASN A 84 17.38 11.69 21.81
C ASN A 84 17.06 13.02 21.11
N ILE A 85 17.73 13.32 19.98
CA ILE A 85 17.38 14.46 19.14
C ILE A 85 15.97 14.25 18.55
N LEU A 86 15.72 13.06 18.00
CA LEU A 86 14.43 12.70 17.38
C LEU A 86 13.25 12.80 18.36
N SER A 87 13.41 12.34 19.61
CA SER A 87 12.35 12.44 20.64
C SER A 87 11.96 13.89 20.92
N THR A 88 12.94 14.79 20.91
CA THR A 88 12.75 16.22 21.15
C THR A 88 12.05 16.91 19.97
N ILE A 89 12.47 16.64 18.74
CA ILE A 89 11.97 17.34 17.55
C ILE A 89 10.63 16.80 17.03
N THR A 90 10.29 15.54 17.30
CA THR A 90 9.12 14.86 16.76
C THR A 90 7.83 15.54 17.21
N GLU A 91 7.08 16.16 16.30
CA GLU A 91 5.82 16.86 16.63
C GLU A 91 4.71 15.88 17.06
N GLN A 92 4.71 14.68 16.48
CA GLN A 92 3.66 13.70 16.70
C GLN A 92 3.82 12.98 18.05
N LYS A 93 2.95 13.29 19.01
CA LYS A 93 2.97 12.71 20.37
C LYS A 93 3.03 11.17 20.37
N SER A 94 2.31 10.50 19.47
CA SER A 94 2.32 9.04 19.39
C SER A 94 3.64 8.45 18.91
N MET A 95 4.36 9.14 18.01
CA MET A 95 5.69 8.71 17.58
C MET A 95 6.75 9.05 18.63
N ARG A 96 6.65 10.22 19.28
CA ARG A 96 7.56 10.59 20.37
C ARG A 96 7.59 9.52 21.47
N ALA A 97 6.42 9.06 21.93
CA ALA A 97 6.33 8.02 22.96
C ALA A 97 7.00 6.70 22.54
N VAL A 98 6.94 6.36 21.25
CA VAL A 98 7.61 5.17 20.69
C VAL A 98 9.13 5.37 20.67
N ILE A 99 9.60 6.55 20.25
CA ILE A 99 11.04 6.87 20.25
C ILE A 99 11.61 6.87 21.67
N GLU A 100 10.90 7.45 22.64
CA GLU A 100 11.28 7.43 24.06
C GLU A 100 11.33 6.01 24.63
N GLY A 101 10.37 5.14 24.25
CA GLY A 101 10.38 3.72 24.59
C GLY A 101 11.61 2.99 24.03
N ILE A 102 11.90 3.20 22.75
CA ILE A 102 13.08 2.61 22.10
C ILE A 102 14.38 3.10 22.75
N LEU A 103 14.51 4.40 22.99
CA LEU A 103 15.68 5.00 23.63
C LEU A 103 15.92 4.41 25.02
N LYS A 104 14.84 4.23 25.80
CA LYS A 104 14.90 3.59 27.11
C LYS A 104 15.39 2.14 27.00
N SER A 105 14.82 1.33 26.12
CA SER A 105 15.23 -0.08 25.95
C SER A 105 16.69 -0.22 25.52
N ILE A 106 17.20 0.68 24.68
CA ILE A 106 18.61 0.71 24.28
C ILE A 106 19.51 1.07 25.47
N ARG A 107 19.14 2.08 26.26
CA ARG A 107 19.88 2.46 27.48
C ARG A 107 19.88 1.37 28.55
N GLU A 108 18.85 0.51 28.55
CA GLU A 108 18.77 -0.69 29.38
C GLU A 108 19.57 -1.87 28.82
N GLY A 109 20.19 -1.72 27.64
CA GLY A 109 21.10 -2.71 27.04
C GLY A 109 20.48 -3.59 25.95
N SER A 110 19.24 -3.34 25.54
CA SER A 110 18.66 -4.04 24.38
C SER A 110 19.31 -3.58 23.09
N SER A 111 19.42 -4.48 22.11
CA SER A 111 19.78 -4.09 20.74
C SER A 111 18.71 -3.18 20.13
N PHE A 112 19.08 -2.38 19.13
CA PHE A 112 18.14 -1.50 18.44
C PHE A 112 17.01 -2.29 17.77
N SER A 113 17.37 -3.41 17.14
CA SER A 113 16.39 -4.29 16.51
C SER A 113 15.42 -4.95 17.51
N GLU A 114 15.86 -5.30 18.73
CA GLU A 114 14.98 -5.78 19.80
C GLU A 114 14.04 -4.67 20.29
N ALA A 115 14.56 -3.46 20.51
CA ALA A 115 13.77 -2.32 20.95
C ALA A 115 12.66 -1.96 19.94
N LEU A 116 12.97 -1.97 18.64
CA LEU A 116 11.97 -1.80 17.58
C LEU A 116 10.93 -2.94 17.57
N GLY A 117 11.36 -4.17 17.85
CA GLY A 117 10.50 -5.36 17.90
C GLY A 117 9.41 -5.31 18.98
N GLN A 118 9.58 -4.47 20.01
CA GLN A 118 8.58 -4.24 21.05
C GLN A 118 7.39 -3.38 20.56
N HIS A 119 7.50 -2.77 19.38
CA HIS A 119 6.49 -1.89 18.77
C HIS A 119 5.99 -2.41 17.40
N PRO A 120 5.41 -3.62 17.31
CA PRO A 120 5.02 -4.26 16.06
C PRO A 120 3.90 -3.53 15.30
N GLU A 121 3.14 -2.66 15.97
CA GLU A 121 2.11 -1.81 15.37
C GLU A 121 2.69 -0.65 14.55
N VAL A 122 3.95 -0.26 14.82
CA VAL A 122 4.68 0.79 14.10
C VAL A 122 5.70 0.19 13.15
N PHE A 123 6.51 -0.76 13.63
CA PHE A 123 7.62 -1.36 12.89
C PHE A 123 7.25 -2.79 12.47
N PRO A 124 6.92 -3.00 11.18
CA PRO A 124 6.67 -4.34 10.67
C PRO A 124 7.93 -5.22 10.78
N ARG A 125 7.74 -6.55 10.83
CA ARG A 125 8.85 -7.51 10.95
C ARG A 125 9.97 -7.32 9.91
N ILE A 126 9.63 -6.96 8.67
CA ILE A 126 10.63 -6.66 7.62
C ILE A 126 11.58 -5.54 8.04
N TYR A 127 11.05 -4.48 8.64
CA TYR A 127 11.82 -3.34 9.11
C TYR A 127 12.78 -3.79 10.20
N VAL A 128 12.25 -4.49 11.21
CA VAL A 128 13.03 -5.00 12.33
C VAL A 128 14.13 -5.95 11.88
N ASN A 129 13.85 -6.87 10.95
CA ASN A 129 14.82 -7.84 10.45
C ASN A 129 15.92 -7.18 9.61
N MET A 130 15.60 -6.15 8.82
CA MET A 130 16.59 -5.37 8.10
C MET A 130 17.51 -4.63 9.07
N VAL A 131 16.93 -3.94 10.06
CA VAL A 131 17.71 -3.26 11.11
C VAL A 131 18.60 -4.25 11.85
N ARG A 132 18.11 -5.45 12.22
CA ARG A 132 18.91 -6.50 12.88
C ARG A 132 20.12 -6.91 12.04
N ALA A 133 19.93 -7.07 10.73
CA ALA A 133 21.01 -7.42 9.82
C ALA A 133 22.04 -6.28 9.71
N GLY A 134 21.59 -5.03 9.63
CA GLY A 134 22.46 -3.86 9.62
C GLY A 134 23.23 -3.67 10.92
N GLU A 135 22.58 -3.91 12.05
CA GLU A 135 23.17 -3.85 13.40
C GLU A 135 24.24 -4.93 13.58
N SER A 136 23.96 -6.18 13.17
CA SER A 136 24.93 -7.28 13.22
C SER A 136 26.11 -7.08 12.28
N GLY A 137 25.88 -6.43 11.14
CA GLY A 137 26.89 -6.13 10.12
C GLY A 137 27.62 -4.79 10.30
N GLY A 138 27.27 -3.98 11.30
CA GLY A 138 27.86 -2.65 11.51
C GLY A 138 27.56 -1.62 10.41
N VAL A 139 26.51 -1.84 9.61
CA VAL A 139 26.14 -1.03 8.43
C VAL A 139 24.72 -0.46 8.58
N LEU A 140 24.39 0.01 9.78
CA LEU A 140 23.05 0.46 10.14
C LEU A 140 22.61 1.69 9.33
N ASP A 141 23.52 2.63 9.08
CA ASP A 141 23.32 3.81 8.23
C ASP A 141 22.88 3.44 6.81
N LEU A 142 23.61 2.53 6.15
CA LEU A 142 23.30 2.03 4.81
C LEU A 142 21.94 1.32 4.77
N VAL A 143 21.64 0.54 5.82
CA VAL A 143 20.37 -0.19 5.92
C VAL A 143 19.19 0.76 6.12
N LEU A 144 19.34 1.81 6.94
CA LEU A 144 18.31 2.83 7.12
C LEU A 144 18.04 3.60 5.82
N ASP A 145 19.07 3.95 5.05
CA ASP A 145 18.90 4.58 3.73
C ASP A 145 18.10 3.67 2.78
N LYS A 146 18.35 2.35 2.80
CA LYS A 146 17.54 1.38 2.04
C LYS A 146 16.11 1.22 2.56
N LEU A 147 15.91 1.35 3.87
CA LEU A 147 14.57 1.38 4.44
C LEU A 147 13.81 2.65 4.02
N VAL A 148 14.47 3.81 3.94
CA VAL A 148 13.87 5.04 3.40
C VAL A 148 13.39 4.81 1.97
N GLU A 149 14.26 4.33 1.08
CA GLU A 149 13.93 4.04 -0.32
C GLU A 149 12.71 3.09 -0.44
N PHE A 150 12.71 2.02 0.36
CA PHE A 150 11.61 1.06 0.42
C PHE A 150 10.28 1.68 0.89
N LEU A 151 10.33 2.48 1.96
CA LEU A 151 9.15 3.11 2.56
C LEU A 151 8.57 4.21 1.66
N GLU A 152 9.42 5.02 1.01
CA GLU A 152 9.00 6.02 0.02
C GLU A 152 8.31 5.35 -1.16
N THR A 153 8.92 4.30 -1.72
CA THR A 153 8.36 3.52 -2.81
C THR A 153 6.97 2.97 -2.46
N THR A 154 6.84 2.41 -1.25
CA THR A 154 5.57 1.87 -0.74
C THR A 154 4.52 2.97 -0.56
N ARG A 155 4.92 4.12 0.00
CA ARG A 155 4.04 5.27 0.20
C ARG A 155 3.55 5.85 -1.12
N GLN A 156 4.45 6.07 -2.08
CA GLN A 156 4.12 6.57 -3.41
C GLN A 156 3.16 5.61 -4.13
N LEU A 157 3.39 4.30 -4.06
CA LEU A 157 2.48 3.32 -4.64
C LEU A 157 1.07 3.42 -4.02
N ARG A 158 1.00 3.51 -2.69
CA ARG A 158 -0.26 3.66 -1.97
C ARG A 158 -0.97 4.97 -2.31
N GLU A 159 -0.26 6.08 -2.34
CA GLU A 159 -0.80 7.40 -2.68
C GLU A 159 -1.32 7.43 -4.13
N ASN A 160 -0.60 6.81 -5.07
CA ASN A 160 -1.05 6.65 -6.45
C ASN A 160 -2.34 5.83 -6.54
N ILE A 161 -2.43 4.71 -5.79
CA ILE A 161 -3.64 3.88 -5.75
C ILE A 161 -4.82 4.67 -5.15
N ILE A 162 -4.61 5.35 -4.02
CA ILE A 162 -5.66 6.14 -3.36
C ILE A 162 -6.12 7.26 -4.29
N SER A 163 -5.20 8.01 -4.89
CA SER A 163 -5.52 9.14 -5.77
C SER A 163 -6.33 8.69 -6.98
N ALA A 164 -5.94 7.56 -7.58
CA ALA A 164 -6.65 7.00 -8.72
C ALA A 164 -8.03 6.41 -8.36
N MET A 165 -8.31 6.18 -7.08
CA MET A 165 -9.60 5.67 -6.60
C MET A 165 -10.61 6.76 -6.24
N ILE A 166 -10.19 8.02 -6.13
CA ILE A 166 -11.07 9.13 -5.75
C ILE A 166 -12.22 9.27 -6.75
N TYR A 167 -11.92 9.31 -8.06
CA TYR A 167 -12.95 9.50 -9.08
C TYR A 167 -13.97 8.34 -9.12
N PRO A 168 -13.57 7.05 -9.18
CA PRO A 168 -14.52 5.94 -9.10
C PRO A 168 -15.41 5.96 -7.86
N ILE A 169 -14.84 6.30 -6.69
CA ILE A 169 -15.61 6.38 -5.44
C ILE A 169 -16.65 7.50 -5.52
N ILE A 170 -16.27 8.69 -5.99
CA ILE A 170 -17.20 9.81 -6.15
C ILE A 170 -18.32 9.43 -7.12
N LEU A 171 -17.99 8.85 -8.27
CA LEU A 171 -18.97 8.44 -9.29
C LEU A 171 -19.96 7.40 -8.75
N ILE A 172 -19.47 6.37 -8.06
CA ILE A 172 -20.32 5.36 -7.42
C ILE A 172 -21.21 5.99 -6.35
N LEU A 173 -20.68 6.95 -5.58
CA LEU A 173 -21.41 7.57 -4.48
C LEU A 173 -22.49 8.53 -5.00
N THR A 174 -22.17 9.42 -5.95
CA THR A 174 -23.15 10.33 -6.55
C THR A 174 -24.17 9.58 -7.40
N GLY A 175 -23.71 8.61 -8.20
CA GLY A 175 -24.57 7.71 -8.97
C GLY A 175 -25.49 6.89 -8.08
N GLY A 176 -24.95 6.27 -7.03
CA GLY A 176 -25.70 5.51 -6.05
C GLY A 176 -26.75 6.35 -5.33
N ILE A 177 -26.40 7.56 -4.88
CA ILE A 177 -27.38 8.50 -4.28
C ILE A 177 -28.49 8.83 -5.28
N SER A 178 -28.13 9.12 -6.54
CA SER A 178 -29.10 9.44 -7.58
C SER A 178 -30.07 8.29 -7.83
N LEU A 179 -29.56 7.05 -7.89
CA LEU A 179 -30.37 5.84 -8.03
C LEU A 179 -31.27 5.62 -6.80
N ILE A 180 -30.76 5.81 -5.59
CA ILE A 180 -31.55 5.66 -4.36
C ILE A 180 -32.73 6.64 -4.38
N VAL A 181 -32.50 7.91 -4.70
CA VAL A 181 -33.58 8.93 -4.80
C VAL A 181 -34.61 8.53 -5.86
N LEU A 182 -34.14 8.06 -7.01
CA LEU A 182 -35.00 7.64 -8.11
C LEU A 182 -35.89 6.43 -7.72
N PHE A 183 -35.31 5.42 -7.08
CA PHE A 183 -36.03 4.22 -6.65
C PHE A 183 -36.97 4.44 -5.46
N THR A 184 -36.59 5.28 -4.49
CA THR A 184 -37.37 5.49 -3.26
C THR A 184 -38.43 6.57 -3.39
N TYR A 185 -38.23 7.56 -4.26
CA TYR A 185 -39.13 8.71 -4.36
C TYR A 185 -39.84 8.80 -5.71
N VAL A 186 -39.10 8.68 -6.82
CA VAL A 186 -39.65 8.95 -8.15
C VAL A 186 -40.47 7.77 -8.66
N ILE A 187 -39.89 6.57 -8.67
CA ILE A 187 -40.56 5.36 -9.20
C ILE A 187 -41.87 5.04 -8.45
N PRO A 188 -41.95 5.09 -7.10
CA PRO A 188 -43.19 4.79 -6.38
C PRO A 188 -44.30 5.81 -6.65
N LYS A 189 -43.96 7.07 -6.93
CA LYS A 189 -44.97 8.08 -7.31
C LYS A 189 -45.62 7.74 -8.64
N PHE A 190 -44.84 7.32 -9.63
CA PHE A 190 -45.38 6.85 -10.90
C PHE A 190 -46.24 5.60 -10.71
N ALA A 191 -45.78 4.64 -9.90
CA ALA A 191 -46.56 3.44 -9.59
C ALA A 191 -47.97 3.77 -9.07
N ARG A 192 -48.08 4.72 -8.13
CA ARG A 192 -49.38 5.19 -7.61
C ARG A 192 -50.27 5.83 -8.68
N ILE A 193 -49.70 6.63 -9.57
CA ILE A 193 -50.45 7.24 -10.69
C ILE A 193 -51.05 6.15 -11.59
N PHE A 194 -50.33 5.07 -11.87
CA PHE A 194 -50.87 3.95 -12.65
C PHE A 194 -51.97 3.18 -11.92
N GLU A 195 -51.80 2.96 -10.60
CA GLU A 195 -52.83 2.34 -9.75
C GLU A 195 -54.12 3.18 -9.74
N ASP A 196 -54.00 4.50 -9.59
CA ASP A 196 -55.12 5.44 -9.56
C ASP A 196 -55.85 5.53 -10.92
N LEU A 197 -55.12 5.35 -12.03
CA LEU A 197 -55.67 5.30 -13.40
C LEU A 197 -56.27 3.93 -13.76
N GLY A 198 -56.16 2.92 -12.89
CA GLY A 198 -56.66 1.57 -13.13
C GLY A 198 -55.98 0.83 -14.30
N GLN A 199 -54.79 1.27 -14.70
CA GLN A 199 -54.07 0.73 -15.87
C GLN A 199 -52.99 -0.28 -15.48
N ALA A 200 -52.69 -1.20 -16.41
CA ALA A 200 -51.56 -2.11 -16.28
C ALA A 200 -50.24 -1.35 -16.43
N ILE A 201 -49.36 -1.49 -15.44
CA ILE A 201 -48.01 -0.89 -15.46
C ILE A 201 -47.17 -1.55 -16.57
N PRO A 202 -46.45 -0.78 -17.42
CA PRO A 202 -45.55 -1.34 -18.42
C PRO A 202 -44.49 -2.26 -17.80
N LEU A 203 -44.14 -3.36 -18.49
CA LEU A 203 -43.19 -4.37 -18.02
C LEU A 203 -41.85 -3.79 -17.50
N PRO A 204 -41.18 -2.84 -18.18
CA PRO A 204 -39.93 -2.25 -17.68
C PRO A 204 -40.10 -1.55 -16.33
N THR A 205 -41.20 -0.83 -16.16
CA THR A 205 -41.54 -0.11 -14.92
C THR A 205 -41.91 -1.09 -13.80
N GLN A 206 -42.59 -2.19 -14.13
CA GLN A 206 -42.90 -3.25 -13.16
C GLN A 206 -41.63 -3.94 -12.62
N MET A 207 -40.63 -4.18 -13.47
CA MET A 207 -39.32 -4.71 -13.05
C MET A 207 -38.62 -3.75 -12.07
N LEU A 208 -38.64 -2.44 -12.37
CA LEU A 208 -38.03 -1.42 -11.51
C LEU A 208 -38.74 -1.29 -10.16
N ILE A 209 -40.08 -1.34 -10.13
CA ILE A 209 -40.86 -1.30 -8.89
C ILE A 209 -40.59 -2.54 -8.04
N SER A 210 -40.56 -3.73 -8.65
CA SER A 210 -40.26 -4.99 -7.97
C SER A 210 -38.86 -4.98 -7.35
N PHE A 211 -37.88 -4.47 -8.08
CA PHE A 211 -36.51 -4.31 -7.59
C PHE A 211 -36.41 -3.26 -6.46
N SER A 212 -37.11 -2.13 -6.58
CA SER A 212 -37.21 -1.11 -5.51
C SER A 212 -37.84 -1.68 -4.24
N GLY A 213 -38.94 -2.43 -4.38
CA GLY A 213 -39.61 -3.11 -3.27
C GLY A 213 -38.68 -4.11 -2.56
N PHE A 214 -37.91 -4.89 -3.32
CA PHE A 214 -36.91 -5.80 -2.78
C PHE A 214 -35.82 -5.08 -1.99
N ILE A 215 -35.25 -4.00 -2.53
CA ILE A 215 -34.22 -3.21 -1.84
C ILE A 215 -34.78 -2.52 -0.59
N SER A 216 -35.98 -1.96 -0.65
CA SER A 216 -36.59 -1.25 0.48
C SER A 216 -36.92 -2.20 1.65
N SER A 217 -37.45 -3.39 1.34
CA SER A 217 -37.85 -4.36 2.38
C SER A 217 -36.70 -5.23 2.90
N TRP A 218 -35.77 -5.64 2.05
CA TRP A 218 -34.66 -6.54 2.40
C TRP A 218 -33.29 -5.86 2.46
N GLY A 219 -33.19 -4.55 2.20
CA GLY A 219 -31.92 -3.83 2.14
C GLY A 219 -31.08 -3.95 3.42
N TRP A 220 -31.73 -3.91 4.59
CA TRP A 220 -31.06 -4.13 5.88
C TRP A 220 -30.52 -5.56 6.01
N LEU A 221 -31.23 -6.55 5.47
CA LEU A 221 -30.84 -7.96 5.48
C LEU A 221 -29.68 -8.22 4.51
N ILE A 222 -29.67 -7.57 3.33
CA ILE A 222 -28.54 -7.58 2.40
C ILE A 222 -27.29 -7.00 3.06
N LEU A 223 -27.43 -5.87 3.76
CA LEU A 223 -26.32 -5.25 4.47
C LEU A 223 -25.80 -6.15 5.60
N LEU A 224 -26.71 -6.77 6.36
CA LEU A 224 -26.36 -7.74 7.41
C LEU A 224 -25.62 -8.96 6.84
N VAL A 225 -26.14 -9.56 5.77
CA VAL A 225 -25.49 -10.69 5.07
C VAL A 225 -24.13 -10.29 4.52
N MET A 226 -23.98 -9.08 3.97
CA MET A 226 -22.70 -8.58 3.48
C MET A 226 -21.68 -8.44 4.62
N VAL A 227 -22.06 -7.81 5.74
CA VAL A 227 -21.20 -7.67 6.91
C VAL A 227 -20.82 -9.03 7.49
N LEU A 228 -21.78 -9.94 7.61
CA LEU A 228 -21.56 -11.30 8.11
C LEU A 228 -20.63 -12.10 7.19
N THR A 229 -20.84 -12.00 5.87
CA THR A 229 -19.98 -12.64 4.86
C THR A 229 -18.55 -12.10 4.95
N VAL A 230 -18.37 -10.78 5.04
CA VAL A 230 -17.04 -10.17 5.22
C VAL A 230 -16.41 -10.64 6.54
N TYR A 231 -17.17 -10.70 7.63
CA TYR A 231 -16.67 -11.17 8.92
C TYR A 231 -16.24 -12.64 8.87
N LEU A 232 -17.10 -13.54 8.39
CA LEU A 232 -16.82 -14.97 8.25
C LEU A 232 -15.66 -15.23 7.28
N PHE A 233 -15.62 -14.49 6.17
CA PHE A 233 -14.53 -14.57 5.21
C PHE A 233 -13.19 -14.11 5.79
N ARG A 234 -13.17 -13.01 6.56
CA ARG A 234 -11.98 -12.56 7.29
C ARG A 234 -11.54 -13.57 8.35
N ARG A 235 -12.48 -14.23 9.01
CA ARG A 235 -12.18 -15.30 9.98
C ARG A 235 -11.59 -16.52 9.28
N TYR A 236 -12.19 -16.97 8.17
CA TYR A 236 -11.72 -18.09 7.37
C TYR A 236 -10.31 -17.85 6.83
N THR A 237 -10.06 -16.68 6.24
CA THR A 237 -8.73 -16.32 5.69
C THR A 237 -7.66 -16.07 6.75
N ARG A 238 -8.02 -15.97 8.04
CA ARG A 238 -7.06 -15.97 9.16
C ARG A 238 -6.66 -17.36 9.61
N SER A 239 -7.46 -18.40 9.32
CA SER A 239 -7.08 -19.78 9.60
C SER A 239 -5.96 -20.24 8.68
N PRO A 240 -5.02 -21.11 9.12
CA PRO A 240 -3.91 -21.59 8.28
C PRO A 240 -4.40 -22.28 7.00
N GLU A 241 -5.39 -23.18 7.12
CA GLU A 241 -5.96 -23.93 6.00
C GLU A 241 -6.75 -23.03 5.05
N GLY A 242 -7.57 -22.14 5.59
CA GLY A 242 -8.35 -21.19 4.80
C GLY A 242 -7.46 -20.20 4.05
N ARG A 243 -6.37 -19.75 4.69
CA ARG A 243 -5.36 -18.91 4.03
C ARG A 243 -4.68 -19.63 2.87
N ARG A 244 -4.27 -20.89 3.06
CA ARG A 244 -3.63 -21.68 2.00
C ARG A 244 -4.55 -21.90 0.80
N ARG A 245 -5.79 -22.30 1.03
CA ARG A 245 -6.79 -22.49 -0.04
C ARG A 245 -7.12 -21.18 -0.76
N TRP A 246 -7.26 -20.09 0.00
CA TRP A 246 -7.53 -18.77 -0.57
C TRP A 246 -6.37 -18.22 -1.39
N ASP A 247 -5.14 -18.35 -0.88
CA ASP A 247 -3.92 -17.95 -1.59
C ASP A 247 -3.72 -18.78 -2.87
N GLY A 248 -4.05 -20.08 -2.84
CA GLY A 248 -4.08 -20.94 -4.03
C GLY A 248 -5.17 -20.56 -5.03
N TYR A 249 -6.38 -20.24 -4.57
CA TYR A 249 -7.47 -19.77 -5.44
C TYR A 249 -7.12 -18.44 -6.11
N LYS A 250 -6.56 -17.50 -5.34
CA LYS A 250 -6.03 -16.23 -5.86
C LYS A 250 -4.97 -16.43 -6.93
N LEU A 251 -4.06 -17.39 -6.75
CA LEU A 251 -3.07 -17.74 -7.77
C LEU A 251 -3.70 -18.31 -9.05
N LYS A 252 -4.90 -18.90 -9.00
CA LYS A 252 -5.62 -19.32 -10.22
C LYS A 252 -6.30 -18.14 -10.93
N LEU A 253 -6.91 -17.24 -10.17
CA LEU A 253 -7.69 -16.11 -10.73
C LEU A 253 -6.80 -14.94 -11.18
N LEU A 254 -5.78 -14.61 -10.38
CA LEU A 254 -4.88 -13.46 -10.53
C LEU A 254 -3.42 -13.90 -10.58
N GLY A 255 -3.17 -15.12 -11.08
CA GLY A 255 -1.87 -15.79 -11.02
C GLY A 255 -0.72 -14.93 -11.51
N ASP A 256 -0.82 -14.39 -12.71
CA ASP A 256 0.24 -13.57 -13.30
C ASP A 256 0.58 -12.33 -12.45
N ILE A 257 -0.43 -11.63 -11.93
CA ILE A 257 -0.22 -10.43 -11.09
C ILE A 257 0.42 -10.84 -9.75
N ILE A 258 -0.08 -11.89 -9.10
CA ILE A 258 0.42 -12.33 -7.80
C ILE A 258 1.82 -12.90 -7.91
N VAL A 259 2.08 -13.69 -8.95
CA VAL A 259 3.40 -14.26 -9.23
C VAL A 259 4.40 -13.15 -9.46
N ARG A 260 4.09 -12.14 -10.28
CA ARG A 260 4.96 -10.98 -10.48
C ARG A 260 5.17 -10.18 -9.20
N LEU A 261 4.13 -9.98 -8.39
CA LEU A 261 4.20 -9.26 -7.12
C LEU A 261 5.11 -9.94 -6.11
N GLU A 262 4.88 -11.23 -5.86
CA GLU A 262 5.68 -12.00 -4.89
C GLU A 262 7.10 -12.23 -5.39
N THR A 263 7.30 -12.45 -6.70
CA THR A 263 8.64 -12.50 -7.32
C THR A 263 9.38 -11.18 -7.13
N SER A 264 8.73 -10.04 -7.40
CA SER A 264 9.34 -8.72 -7.24
C SER A 264 9.75 -8.47 -5.79
N ARG A 265 8.90 -8.83 -4.82
CA ARG A 265 9.21 -8.71 -3.38
C ARG A 265 10.36 -9.61 -2.98
N PHE A 266 10.31 -10.89 -3.39
CA PHE A 266 11.38 -11.85 -3.14
C PHE A 266 12.72 -11.32 -3.65
N CYS A 267 12.77 -10.92 -4.92
CA CYS A 267 13.99 -10.42 -5.54
C CYS A 267 14.47 -9.09 -4.94
N ARG A 268 13.56 -8.15 -4.64
CA ARG A 268 13.91 -6.87 -4.00
C ARG A 268 14.56 -7.12 -2.65
N THR A 269 13.88 -7.87 -1.78
CA THR A 269 14.35 -8.09 -0.41
C THR A 269 15.64 -8.90 -0.41
N LEU A 270 15.71 -10.00 -1.17
CA LEU A 270 16.92 -10.82 -1.22
C LEU A 270 18.09 -10.02 -1.80
N GLY A 271 17.89 -9.32 -2.92
CA GLY A 271 18.92 -8.50 -3.55
C GLY A 271 19.43 -7.37 -2.66
N THR A 272 18.54 -6.68 -1.94
CA THR A 272 18.95 -5.64 -0.97
C THR A 272 19.77 -6.24 0.17
N LEU A 273 19.35 -7.36 0.76
CA LEU A 273 20.10 -7.99 1.86
C LEU A 273 21.48 -8.47 1.39
N LEU A 274 21.55 -9.13 0.25
CA LEU A 274 22.82 -9.60 -0.32
C LEU A 274 23.76 -8.44 -0.65
N LYS A 275 23.24 -7.36 -1.25
CA LYS A 275 24.02 -6.15 -1.55
C LYS A 275 24.55 -5.45 -0.29
N SER A 276 23.85 -5.59 0.83
CA SER A 276 24.28 -5.12 2.15
C SER A 276 25.23 -6.11 2.87
N GLY A 277 25.71 -7.16 2.19
CA GLY A 277 26.67 -8.11 2.74
C GLY A 277 26.06 -9.19 3.64
N VAL A 278 24.73 -9.31 3.71
CA VAL A 278 24.07 -10.35 4.52
C VAL A 278 24.30 -11.73 3.88
N PRO A 279 24.76 -12.74 4.64
CA PRO A 279 24.96 -14.09 4.10
C PRO A 279 23.70 -14.69 3.48
N LEU A 280 23.83 -15.38 2.35
CA LEU A 280 22.69 -15.86 1.54
C LEU A 280 21.67 -16.68 2.33
N LEU A 281 22.12 -17.64 3.15
CA LEU A 281 21.22 -18.49 3.93
C LEU A 281 20.39 -17.70 4.96
N GLN A 282 21.00 -16.68 5.56
CA GLN A 282 20.32 -15.77 6.49
C GLN A 282 19.35 -14.87 5.72
N ALA A 283 19.77 -14.34 4.56
CA ALA A 283 18.92 -13.53 3.71
C ALA A 283 17.68 -14.29 3.22
N LEU A 284 17.82 -15.53 2.76
CA LEU A 284 16.69 -16.39 2.36
C LEU A 284 15.72 -16.65 3.52
N SER A 285 16.25 -16.92 4.72
CA SER A 285 15.43 -17.11 5.92
C SER A 285 14.64 -15.85 6.29
N ASN A 286 15.24 -14.67 6.13
CA ASN A 286 14.57 -13.38 6.35
C ASN A 286 13.48 -13.13 5.30
N VAL A 287 13.75 -13.43 4.03
CA VAL A 287 12.78 -13.24 2.92
C VAL A 287 11.53 -14.10 3.11
N ARG A 288 11.69 -15.33 3.60
CA ARG A 288 10.57 -16.24 3.93
C ARG A 288 9.52 -15.59 4.84
N GLU A 289 9.95 -14.83 5.84
CA GLU A 289 9.05 -14.19 6.80
C GLU A 289 8.21 -13.06 6.20
N ILE A 290 8.70 -12.48 5.10
CA ILE A 290 8.16 -11.27 4.47
C ILE A 290 7.10 -11.63 3.42
N ILE A 291 7.26 -12.78 2.78
CA ILE A 291 6.39 -13.23 1.70
C ILE A 291 4.98 -13.53 2.24
N THR A 292 3.99 -12.93 1.57
CA THR A 292 2.62 -12.90 2.07
C THR A 292 1.79 -14.11 1.64
N ASN A 293 2.03 -14.60 0.42
CA ASN A 293 1.38 -15.79 -0.13
C ASN A 293 2.01 -17.06 0.44
N THR A 294 1.18 -17.93 1.00
CA THR A 294 1.61 -19.20 1.62
C THR A 294 2.27 -20.17 0.64
N VAL A 295 1.82 -20.23 -0.62
CA VAL A 295 2.43 -21.10 -1.66
C VAL A 295 3.85 -20.64 -2.01
N PHE A 296 4.07 -19.33 -2.14
CA PHE A 296 5.42 -18.78 -2.33
C PHE A 296 6.32 -19.01 -1.12
N ARG A 297 5.77 -18.96 0.09
CA ARG A 297 6.53 -19.25 1.31
C ARG A 297 7.01 -20.71 1.36
N GLU A 298 6.14 -21.65 1.03
CA GLU A 298 6.49 -23.08 0.91
C GLU A 298 7.57 -23.31 -0.17
N ALA A 299 7.49 -22.59 -1.30
CA ALA A 299 8.53 -22.64 -2.33
C ALA A 299 9.89 -22.14 -1.81
N ILE A 300 9.90 -21.04 -1.04
CA ILE A 300 11.13 -20.50 -0.43
C ILE A 300 11.73 -21.46 0.60
N ASP A 301 10.92 -22.23 1.32
CA ASP A 301 11.41 -23.26 2.24
C ASP A 301 12.24 -24.32 1.51
N GLN A 302 11.83 -24.68 0.29
CA GLN A 302 12.59 -25.57 -0.58
C GLN A 302 13.89 -24.91 -1.06
N LEU A 303 13.88 -23.60 -1.33
CA LEU A 303 15.09 -22.84 -1.70
C LEU A 303 16.10 -22.80 -0.57
N VAL A 304 15.66 -22.52 0.67
CA VAL A 304 16.53 -22.51 1.85
C VAL A 304 17.18 -23.88 2.04
N THR A 305 16.40 -24.95 1.88
CA THR A 305 16.91 -26.33 2.01
C THR A 305 17.92 -26.65 0.89
N GLY A 306 17.59 -26.35 -0.36
CA GLY A 306 18.50 -26.59 -1.50
C GLY A 306 19.79 -25.78 -1.42
N ALA A 307 19.73 -24.53 -0.96
CA ALA A 307 20.90 -23.69 -0.77
C ALA A 307 21.81 -24.23 0.35
N ARG A 308 21.24 -24.75 1.45
CA ARG A 308 22.03 -25.41 2.52
C ARG A 308 22.74 -26.66 2.03
N GLU A 309 22.14 -27.37 1.09
CA GLU A 309 22.71 -28.56 0.44
C GLU A 309 23.71 -28.23 -0.68
N GLY A 310 24.01 -26.96 -0.93
CA GLY A 310 24.96 -26.53 -1.97
C GLY A 310 24.43 -26.63 -3.40
N LYS A 311 23.11 -26.79 -3.59
CA LYS A 311 22.47 -26.87 -4.93
C LYS A 311 22.26 -25.51 -5.60
N GLY A 312 22.70 -24.45 -4.93
CA GLY A 312 22.46 -23.09 -5.40
C GLY A 312 21.02 -22.61 -5.21
N ILE A 313 20.65 -21.54 -5.91
CA ILE A 313 19.29 -20.97 -5.88
C ILE A 313 18.52 -21.29 -7.16
N ALA A 314 19.18 -21.17 -8.33
CA ALA A 314 18.51 -21.33 -9.62
C ALA A 314 17.86 -22.71 -9.78
N THR A 315 18.56 -23.78 -9.39
CA THR A 315 18.06 -25.17 -9.49
C THR A 315 16.81 -25.42 -8.64
N PRO A 316 16.78 -25.11 -7.32
CA PRO A 316 15.56 -25.26 -6.55
C PRO A 316 14.44 -24.30 -6.99
N ILE A 317 14.75 -23.10 -7.50
CA ILE A 317 13.73 -22.22 -8.11
C ILE A 317 13.06 -22.88 -9.31
N GLU A 318 13.85 -23.44 -10.22
CA GLU A 318 13.35 -24.12 -11.42
C GLU A 318 12.41 -25.28 -11.06
N LYS A 319 12.76 -26.07 -10.04
CA LYS A 319 11.93 -27.18 -9.54
C LYS A 319 10.59 -26.74 -8.96
N THR A 320 10.52 -25.54 -8.38
CA THR A 320 9.24 -25.05 -7.83
C THR A 320 8.24 -24.68 -8.93
N GLY A 321 8.71 -24.28 -10.11
CA GLY A 321 7.86 -23.91 -11.26
C GLY A 321 6.97 -22.67 -11.06
N ILE A 322 7.13 -21.94 -9.95
CA ILE A 322 6.28 -20.80 -9.59
C ILE A 322 6.87 -19.47 -10.11
N PHE A 323 8.19 -19.39 -10.24
CA PHE A 323 8.86 -18.17 -10.67
C PHE A 323 8.79 -17.98 -12.19
N PRO A 324 8.62 -16.74 -12.69
CA PRO A 324 8.64 -16.47 -14.11
C PRO A 324 9.99 -16.83 -14.78
N PRO A 325 10.00 -17.16 -16.09
CA PRO A 325 11.22 -17.52 -16.81
C PRO A 325 12.33 -16.46 -16.74
N LEU A 326 11.98 -15.18 -16.87
CA LEU A 326 12.96 -14.08 -16.78
C LEU A 326 13.63 -14.03 -15.40
N ALA A 327 12.89 -14.26 -14.32
CA ALA A 327 13.47 -14.29 -12.97
C ALA A 327 14.45 -15.46 -12.84
N LEU A 328 14.06 -16.65 -13.29
CA LEU A 328 14.93 -17.83 -13.27
C LEU A 328 16.22 -17.59 -14.07
N SER A 329 16.13 -17.07 -15.29
CA SER A 329 17.31 -16.81 -16.13
C SER A 329 18.26 -15.79 -15.49
N MET A 330 17.73 -14.70 -14.95
CA MET A 330 18.55 -13.67 -14.30
C MET A 330 19.21 -14.16 -13.01
N ILE A 331 18.51 -14.99 -12.23
CA ILE A 331 19.06 -15.62 -11.03
C ILE A 331 20.17 -16.59 -11.41
N ARG A 332 19.98 -17.42 -12.44
CA ARG A 332 21.00 -18.34 -12.94
C ARG A 332 22.25 -17.59 -13.39
N VAL A 333 22.10 -16.53 -14.20
CA VAL A 333 23.22 -15.68 -14.63
C VAL A 333 23.92 -15.04 -13.43
N GLY A 334 23.17 -14.47 -12.48
CA GLY A 334 23.76 -13.85 -11.30
C GLY A 334 24.49 -14.84 -10.39
N GLU A 335 24.03 -16.09 -10.33
CA GLU A 335 24.70 -17.16 -9.60
C GLU A 335 26.00 -17.61 -10.29
N GLU A 336 26.00 -17.74 -11.62
CA GLU A 336 27.18 -18.10 -12.42
C GLU A 336 28.24 -16.98 -12.44
N THR A 337 27.82 -15.71 -12.47
CA THR A 337 28.73 -14.56 -12.51
C THR A 337 29.10 -14.00 -11.13
N GLY A 338 28.49 -14.53 -10.06
CA GLY A 338 28.66 -14.01 -8.70
C GLY A 338 28.01 -12.65 -8.44
N GLN A 339 27.16 -12.16 -9.35
CA GLN A 339 26.45 -10.87 -9.27
C GLN A 339 24.95 -11.04 -8.96
N LEU A 340 24.63 -11.98 -8.07
CA LEU A 340 23.26 -12.35 -7.75
C LEU A 340 22.45 -11.19 -7.18
N ASP A 341 23.06 -10.37 -6.33
CA ASP A 341 22.44 -9.19 -5.72
C ASP A 341 21.97 -8.19 -6.78
N GLU A 342 22.82 -7.86 -7.77
CA GLU A 342 22.48 -6.95 -8.85
C GLU A 342 21.39 -7.51 -9.76
N MET A 343 21.49 -8.79 -10.14
CA MET A 343 20.49 -9.42 -11.01
C MET A 343 19.12 -9.50 -10.35
N LEU A 344 19.06 -9.82 -9.05
CA LEU A 344 17.81 -9.82 -8.28
C LEU A 344 17.18 -8.41 -8.24
N LEU A 345 17.96 -7.36 -8.01
CA LEU A 345 17.45 -5.99 -8.02
C LEU A 345 16.90 -5.59 -9.39
N ARG A 346 17.56 -5.97 -10.49
CA ARG A 346 17.05 -5.72 -11.86
C ARG A 346 15.73 -6.45 -12.13
N VAL A 347 15.59 -7.69 -11.65
CA VAL A 347 14.33 -8.46 -11.76
C VAL A 347 13.22 -7.77 -10.98
N ALA A 348 13.50 -7.33 -9.76
CA ALA A 348 12.55 -6.59 -8.93
C ALA A 348 12.08 -5.30 -9.62
N ASP A 349 13.01 -4.48 -10.12
CA ASP A 349 12.67 -3.24 -10.83
C ASP A 349 11.77 -3.50 -12.05
N THR A 350 12.05 -4.57 -12.79
CA THR A 350 11.29 -4.96 -13.99
C THR A 350 9.85 -5.34 -13.64
N TYR A 351 9.66 -6.20 -12.64
CA TYR A 351 8.32 -6.62 -12.24
C TYR A 351 7.55 -5.52 -11.52
N GLU A 352 8.19 -4.68 -10.71
CA GLU A 352 7.56 -3.50 -10.12
C GLU A 352 7.05 -2.53 -11.18
N LYS A 353 7.85 -2.25 -12.22
CA LYS A 353 7.42 -1.41 -13.35
C LYS A 353 6.23 -2.03 -14.08
N SER A 354 6.28 -3.33 -14.37
CA SER A 354 5.17 -4.06 -15.01
C SER A 354 3.89 -4.02 -14.16
N LEU A 355 3.99 -4.27 -12.85
CA LEU A 355 2.86 -4.23 -11.91
C LEU A 355 2.23 -2.85 -11.84
N ARG A 356 3.04 -1.78 -11.75
CA ARG A 356 2.54 -0.40 -11.76
C ARG A 356 1.76 -0.09 -13.04
N ALA A 357 2.27 -0.55 -14.20
CA ALA A 357 1.58 -0.37 -15.48
C ALA A 357 0.25 -1.14 -15.53
N SER A 358 0.23 -2.40 -15.08
CA SER A 358 -0.98 -3.21 -15.01
C SER A 358 -2.05 -2.61 -14.09
N VAL A 359 -1.65 -2.15 -12.90
CA VAL A 359 -2.56 -1.48 -11.95
C VAL A 359 -3.14 -0.20 -12.57
N ARG A 360 -2.31 0.63 -13.21
CA ARG A 360 -2.77 1.85 -13.89
C ARG A 360 -3.77 1.54 -15.00
N ARG A 361 -3.47 0.55 -15.84
CA ARG A 361 -4.37 0.13 -16.94
C ARG A 361 -5.70 -0.38 -16.41
N PHE A 362 -5.69 -1.18 -15.34
CA PHE A 362 -6.91 -1.66 -14.71
C PHE A 362 -7.78 -0.50 -14.20
N ILE A 363 -7.18 0.46 -13.50
CA ILE A 363 -7.91 1.61 -12.97
C ILE A 363 -8.45 2.50 -14.11
N SER A 364 -7.68 2.73 -15.17
CA SER A 364 -8.14 3.53 -16.31
C SER A 364 -9.28 2.89 -17.10
N LEU A 365 -9.41 1.55 -17.08
CA LEU A 365 -10.54 0.85 -17.71
C LEU A 365 -11.79 0.84 -16.83
N LEU A 366 -11.60 0.88 -15.51
CA LEU A 366 -12.68 0.89 -14.54
C LEU A 366 -13.56 2.14 -14.69
N GLU A 367 -12.97 3.30 -14.98
CA GLU A 367 -13.69 4.57 -15.15
C GLU A 367 -14.70 4.54 -16.32
N PRO A 368 -14.31 4.24 -17.58
CA PRO A 368 -15.25 4.13 -18.69
C PRO A 368 -16.32 3.05 -18.46
N ALA A 369 -15.95 1.93 -17.84
CA ALA A 369 -16.89 0.86 -17.53
C ALA A 369 -17.97 1.32 -16.54
N LEU A 370 -17.59 2.05 -15.48
CA LEU A 370 -18.55 2.61 -14.52
C LEU A 370 -19.50 3.61 -15.18
N ILE A 371 -18.97 4.51 -16.03
CA ILE A 371 -19.79 5.49 -16.76
C ILE A 371 -20.78 4.79 -17.68
N LEU A 372 -20.35 3.78 -18.45
CA LEU A 372 -21.22 3.01 -19.33
C LEU A 372 -22.30 2.26 -18.55
N ILE A 373 -21.96 1.60 -17.44
CA ILE A 373 -22.93 0.91 -16.59
C ILE A 373 -23.93 1.90 -16.01
N MET A 374 -23.48 3.03 -15.46
CA MET A 374 -24.38 4.06 -14.94
C MET A 374 -25.27 4.65 -16.03
N GLY A 375 -24.72 4.95 -17.20
CA GLY A 375 -25.47 5.45 -18.34
C GLY A 375 -26.54 4.45 -18.80
N LEU A 376 -26.21 3.15 -18.85
CA LEU A 376 -27.16 2.09 -19.18
C LEU A 376 -28.29 2.00 -18.16
N VAL A 377 -27.95 2.01 -16.86
CA VAL A 377 -28.95 1.95 -15.78
C VAL A 377 -29.86 3.18 -15.81
N ILE A 378 -29.29 4.38 -15.90
CA ILE A 378 -30.06 5.64 -15.95
C ILE A 378 -30.91 5.67 -17.22
N GLY A 379 -30.33 5.32 -18.37
CA GLY A 379 -31.04 5.27 -19.65
C GLY A 379 -32.21 4.28 -19.62
N PHE A 380 -32.03 3.08 -19.07
CA PHE A 380 -33.10 2.12 -18.86
C PHE A 380 -34.24 2.68 -18.01
N ILE A 381 -33.92 3.42 -16.96
CA ILE A 381 -34.93 4.04 -16.10
C ILE A 381 -35.66 5.17 -16.84
N VAL A 382 -34.94 6.03 -17.55
CA VAL A 382 -35.55 7.12 -18.34
C VAL A 382 -36.50 6.56 -19.40
N ILE A 383 -36.08 5.53 -20.15
CA ILE A 383 -36.94 4.87 -21.15
C ILE A 383 -38.18 4.27 -20.48
N SER A 384 -38.02 3.62 -19.33
CA SER A 384 -39.14 3.04 -18.58
C SER A 384 -40.15 4.12 -18.16
N ILE A 385 -39.67 5.27 -17.70
CA ILE A 385 -40.52 6.42 -17.34
C ILE A 385 -41.20 7.02 -18.59
N LEU A 386 -40.48 7.17 -19.71
CA LEU A 386 -41.06 7.71 -20.94
C LEU A 386 -42.15 6.80 -21.51
N LEU A 387 -41.92 5.49 -21.53
CA LEU A 387 -42.93 4.52 -21.94
C LEU A 387 -44.16 4.59 -21.04
N ALA A 388 -43.95 4.76 -19.73
CA ALA A 388 -45.03 5.01 -18.80
C ALA A 388 -45.81 6.30 -19.14
N ILE A 389 -45.13 7.41 -19.40
CA ILE A 389 -45.80 8.67 -19.76
C ILE A 389 -46.59 8.52 -21.07
N PHE A 390 -46.03 7.86 -22.09
CA PHE A 390 -46.73 7.67 -23.36
C PHE A 390 -47.93 6.74 -23.25
N SER A 391 -47.87 5.68 -22.43
CA SER A 391 -49.04 4.83 -22.20
C SER A 391 -50.24 5.57 -21.59
N ILE A 392 -49.99 6.66 -20.86
CA ILE A 392 -51.05 7.52 -20.32
C ILE A 392 -51.67 8.41 -21.42
N ASN A 393 -50.88 8.83 -22.42
CA ASN A 393 -51.33 9.74 -23.48
C ASN A 393 -51.95 9.06 -24.72
N GLU A 394 -51.67 7.78 -24.99
CA GLU A 394 -52.25 7.04 -26.13
C GLU A 394 -53.69 6.54 -25.89
N LEU A 395 -54.39 7.09 -24.90
CA LEU A 395 -55.80 6.79 -24.70
C LEU A 395 -56.66 7.48 -25.77
N PRO A 396 -57.55 6.75 -26.47
CA PRO A 396 -58.69 7.37 -27.11
C PRO A 396 -59.52 8.05 -26.01
N MET A 397 -59.79 9.36 -26.18
CA MET A 397 -60.69 10.12 -25.30
C MET A 397 -62.06 9.47 -25.16
#